data_AF-A0A5J4UA98-F1
#
_entry.id   AF-A0A5J4UA98-F1
#
_cell.length_a   1.000
_cell.length_b   1.000
_cell.length_c   1.000
_cell.angle_alpha   90.00
_cell.angle_beta   90.00
_cell.angle_gamma   90.00
#
_symmetry.space_group_name_H-M   'P 1'
#
loop_
_entity.id
_entity.type
_entity.pdbx_description
1 polymer ?
#
loop_
_entity_poly.entity_id
_entity_poly.type
_entity_poly.pdbx_seq_one_letter_code
_entity_poly.pdbx_strand_id
1 'polypeptide(L)'
;MKSTFSIINRSGTGNGAAINAQLQSGNQLLIKDSEFIQCKGSEIQGGAIYLNINNGGQATISNSSFSNCEATHGGGIYARIYTSGKLTIDGQCNFTDCKAEVSGGGIYNNMFDMNSLFSLEDGIKFERCISRNGGGVCIYMINQSKGIINKVLFNNCESSYGGGIILYTQSKGIAEISNISFINCISEEGGGLYSSISSEGEVTITDTLQFINCEGNLGGGWYAVLNQGSININPYQQILFDNCTAEFFGGGFYANISEGGQLNIINQCIFIECQCYFGSGGGIYTLTSHGGQFTINGSCEFYQCISQGGHGGGLFAETTESGQMKLFGQFLFQNCESAFYGGGCYLRIIDSGNVTFNSTNQILFDNCLALGGGGGLTALVQYGGQLSINGVTSFKNCKCNNNGQGGGCYLLCNGSESKILFTGQLQFDNCSSTQGGGIYLRMYDQSTVEIQKILFKDCSAKSGGGIFSNVSNVLNLEMEELYV
;
A
#
# COMPACT_ATOMS: atom_id res chain seq x y z
N MET A 1 -22.04 -1.71 35.98
CA MET A 1 -23.39 -2.28 35.79
C MET A 1 -23.61 -2.33 34.30
N LYS A 2 -24.06 -3.47 33.75
CA LYS A 2 -24.37 -3.57 32.32
C LYS A 2 -25.53 -2.64 32.00
N SER A 3 -25.35 -1.77 31.02
CA SER A 3 -26.36 -0.79 30.59
C SER A 3 -26.70 -1.01 29.12
N THR A 4 -27.99 -1.01 28.78
CA THR A 4 -28.45 -1.15 27.39
C THR A 4 -29.22 0.12 27.00
N PHE A 5 -28.74 0.79 25.95
CA PHE A 5 -29.37 1.92 25.29
C PHE A 5 -29.91 1.42 23.96
N SER A 6 -31.23 1.33 23.80
CA SER A 6 -31.83 0.71 22.62
C SER A 6 -32.96 1.53 22.03
N ILE A 7 -33.06 1.53 20.70
CA ILE A 7 -34.16 2.16 19.94
C ILE A 7 -34.27 3.65 20.28
N ILE A 8 -33.15 4.36 20.17
CA ILE A 8 -33.08 5.79 20.47
C ILE A 8 -32.95 6.53 19.14
N ASN A 9 -34.07 7.09 18.67
CA ASN A 9 -34.11 7.92 17.48
C ASN A 9 -34.18 9.38 17.89
N ARG A 10 -33.11 10.14 17.65
CA ARG A 10 -33.10 11.58 17.92
C ARG A 10 -33.79 12.32 16.77
N SER A 11 -34.93 12.93 17.05
CA SER A 11 -35.60 13.86 16.14
C SER A 11 -35.10 15.30 16.37
N GLY A 12 -34.50 15.91 15.34
CA GLY A 12 -34.05 17.31 15.36
C GLY A 12 -32.55 17.50 15.56
N THR A 13 -32.12 18.77 15.61
CA THR A 13 -30.71 19.15 15.63
C THR A 13 -30.03 18.80 16.96
N GLY A 14 -28.81 18.27 16.92
CA GLY A 14 -27.98 17.95 18.09
C GLY A 14 -27.07 16.74 17.85
N ASN A 15 -26.33 16.30 18.87
CA ASN A 15 -25.32 15.23 18.75
C ASN A 15 -25.53 14.13 19.78
N GLY A 16 -25.11 12.90 19.47
CA GLY A 16 -25.17 11.74 20.37
C GLY A 16 -26.60 11.36 20.72
N ALA A 17 -27.19 10.33 20.08
CA ALA A 17 -28.57 9.99 20.40
C ALA A 17 -28.73 9.49 21.85
N ALA A 18 -27.76 8.72 22.34
CA ALA A 18 -27.77 8.20 23.71
C ALA A 18 -26.97 9.09 24.67
N ILE A 19 -25.74 9.46 24.29
CA ILE A 19 -24.82 10.20 25.16
C ILE A 19 -24.19 11.36 24.40
N ASN A 20 -24.25 12.55 24.99
CA ASN A 20 -23.56 13.74 24.52
C ASN A 20 -22.72 14.30 25.68
N ALA A 21 -21.40 14.16 25.60
CA ALA A 21 -20.49 14.52 26.69
C ALA A 21 -19.46 15.58 26.27
N GLN A 22 -19.26 16.55 27.16
CA GLN A 22 -18.20 17.54 27.09
C GLN A 22 -17.26 17.34 28.26
N LEU A 23 -16.01 16.97 27.98
CA LEU A 23 -15.02 16.59 28.98
C LEU A 23 -13.89 17.62 28.98
N GLN A 24 -13.62 18.19 30.14
CA GLN A 24 -12.57 19.18 30.39
C GLN A 24 -11.57 18.65 31.42
N SER A 25 -10.64 19.48 31.88
CA SER A 25 -9.67 19.13 32.92
C SER A 25 -10.32 18.48 34.15
N GLY A 26 -9.79 17.32 34.55
CA GLY A 26 -10.30 16.53 35.68
C GLY A 26 -11.53 15.67 35.38
N ASN A 27 -12.19 15.84 34.22
CA ASN A 27 -13.36 15.04 33.87
C ASN A 27 -12.97 13.66 33.36
N GLN A 28 -13.64 12.64 33.86
CA GLN A 28 -13.50 11.24 33.43
C GLN A 28 -14.87 10.65 33.12
N LEU A 29 -15.03 10.09 31.92
CA LEU A 29 -16.19 9.30 31.53
C LEU A 29 -15.78 7.84 31.34
N LEU A 30 -16.42 6.93 32.08
CA LEU A 30 -16.21 5.50 31.95
C LEU A 30 -17.50 4.83 31.48
N ILE A 31 -17.45 4.18 30.32
CA ILE A 31 -18.52 3.32 29.79
C ILE A 31 -17.98 1.91 29.73
N LYS A 32 -18.63 0.97 30.40
CA LYS A 32 -18.15 -0.41 30.50
C LYS A 32 -19.32 -1.39 30.39
N ASP A 33 -19.08 -2.52 29.73
CA ASP A 33 -20.01 -3.65 29.62
C ASP A 33 -21.40 -3.18 29.12
N SER A 34 -21.45 -2.27 28.14
CA SER A 34 -22.68 -1.60 27.71
C SER A 34 -23.08 -1.96 26.27
N GLU A 35 -24.35 -1.79 25.94
CA GLU A 35 -24.90 -2.09 24.62
C GLU A 35 -25.63 -0.86 24.07
N PHE A 36 -25.30 -0.46 22.85
CA PHE A 36 -25.95 0.60 22.10
C PHE A 36 -26.57 0.00 20.84
N ILE A 37 -27.89 -0.05 20.77
CA ILE A 37 -28.62 -0.77 19.72
C ILE A 37 -29.59 0.19 19.05
N GLN A 38 -29.47 0.37 17.73
CA GLN A 38 -30.37 1.27 16.98
C GLN A 38 -30.43 2.68 17.57
N CYS A 39 -29.27 3.23 17.95
CA CYS A 39 -29.12 4.64 18.30
C CYS A 39 -28.86 5.42 17.01
N LYS A 40 -29.82 6.26 16.60
CA LYS A 40 -29.83 6.89 15.28
C LYS A 40 -30.24 8.36 15.34
N GLY A 41 -29.82 9.13 14.33
CA GLY A 41 -30.39 10.44 14.05
C GLY A 41 -30.05 10.94 12.65
N SER A 42 -31.01 11.61 12.01
CA SER A 42 -30.78 12.34 10.76
C SER A 42 -30.02 13.63 11.10
N GLU A 43 -28.85 13.86 10.51
CA GLU A 43 -28.02 15.06 10.69
C GLU A 43 -27.33 15.21 12.06
N ILE A 44 -27.06 14.10 12.75
CA ILE A 44 -26.35 14.13 14.04
C ILE A 44 -24.89 13.67 13.90
N GLN A 45 -24.07 14.11 14.85
CA GLN A 45 -22.72 13.57 15.05
C GLN A 45 -22.77 12.51 16.15
N GLY A 46 -22.30 11.29 15.87
CA GLY A 46 -22.29 10.18 16.82
C GLY A 46 -23.68 9.56 16.96
N GLY A 47 -23.92 8.40 16.34
CA GLY A 47 -25.25 7.78 16.38
C GLY A 47 -25.63 7.35 17.80
N ALA A 48 -24.68 6.78 18.54
CA ALA A 48 -24.85 6.51 19.96
C ALA A 48 -24.23 7.62 20.83
N ILE A 49 -22.93 7.89 20.62
CA ILE A 49 -22.14 8.70 21.52
C ILE A 49 -21.47 9.85 20.77
N TYR A 50 -21.64 11.06 21.29
CA TYR A 50 -20.84 12.23 20.92
C TYR A 50 -19.92 12.63 22.07
N LEU A 51 -18.63 12.76 21.77
CA LEU A 51 -17.60 13.18 22.71
C LEU A 51 -16.88 14.43 22.20
N ASN A 52 -16.84 15.46 23.04
CA ASN A 52 -15.93 16.60 22.89
C ASN A 52 -14.97 16.61 24.09
N ILE A 53 -13.72 16.23 23.87
CA ILE A 53 -12.73 16.00 24.92
C ILE A 53 -11.62 17.04 24.79
N ASN A 54 -11.44 17.87 25.81
CA ASN A 54 -10.52 18.99 25.78
C ASN A 54 -9.78 19.14 27.13
N ASN A 55 -8.69 19.90 27.13
CA ASN A 55 -7.95 20.32 28.32
C ASN A 55 -7.61 19.16 29.29
N GLY A 56 -7.21 18.01 28.76
CA GLY A 56 -6.86 16.84 29.57
C GLY A 56 -8.03 15.98 30.06
N GLY A 57 -9.26 16.25 29.61
CA GLY A 57 -10.42 15.37 29.85
C GLY A 57 -10.21 13.97 29.26
N GLN A 58 -10.90 12.97 29.81
CA GLN A 58 -10.67 11.57 29.46
C GLN A 58 -11.96 10.77 29.33
N ALA A 59 -12.05 9.94 28.29
CA ALA A 59 -13.11 8.95 28.14
C ALA A 59 -12.51 7.56 27.91
N THR A 60 -13.05 6.56 28.59
CA THR A 60 -12.74 5.15 28.38
C THR A 60 -14.02 4.38 28.09
N ILE A 61 -14.02 3.62 27.00
CA ILE A 61 -15.11 2.73 26.61
C ILE A 61 -14.56 1.31 26.54
N SER A 62 -15.12 0.37 27.30
CA SER A 62 -14.64 -1.01 27.28
C SER A 62 -15.73 -2.07 27.27
N ASN A 63 -15.44 -3.22 26.64
CA ASN A 63 -16.32 -4.38 26.52
C ASN A 63 -17.75 -4.02 26.11
N SER A 64 -17.92 -3.06 25.20
CA SER A 64 -19.22 -2.50 24.84
C SER A 64 -19.55 -2.72 23.37
N SER A 65 -20.82 -2.91 23.06
CA SER A 65 -21.26 -3.16 21.68
C SER A 65 -22.08 -1.99 21.12
N PHE A 66 -21.91 -1.76 19.82
CA PHE A 66 -22.64 -0.78 19.02
C PHE A 66 -23.24 -1.53 17.83
N SER A 67 -24.56 -1.59 17.75
CA SER A 67 -25.26 -2.37 16.72
C SER A 67 -26.30 -1.51 16.03
N ASN A 68 -26.25 -1.48 14.69
CA ASN A 68 -27.21 -0.74 13.87
C ASN A 68 -27.32 0.75 14.26
N CYS A 69 -26.22 1.36 14.70
CA CYS A 69 -26.18 2.77 15.03
C CYS A 69 -25.92 3.61 13.77
N GLU A 70 -26.59 4.75 13.64
CA GLU A 70 -26.57 5.56 12.42
C GLU A 70 -26.44 7.07 12.69
N ALA A 71 -25.57 7.75 11.92
CA ALA A 71 -25.35 9.20 12.02
C ALA A 71 -24.79 9.79 10.71
N THR A 72 -24.53 11.09 10.68
CA THR A 72 -23.79 11.70 9.56
C THR A 72 -22.29 11.39 9.63
N HIS A 73 -21.70 11.46 10.83
CA HIS A 73 -20.34 10.98 11.09
C HIS A 73 -20.32 10.16 12.37
N GLY A 74 -19.55 9.07 12.37
CA GLY A 74 -19.44 8.19 13.54
C GLY A 74 -20.75 7.47 13.82
N GLY A 75 -21.10 6.47 13.01
CA GLY A 75 -22.38 5.77 13.16
C GLY A 75 -22.59 5.24 14.58
N GLY A 76 -21.55 4.74 15.24
CA GLY A 76 -21.54 4.50 16.69
C GLY A 76 -21.07 5.73 17.49
N ILE A 77 -19.82 6.13 17.27
CA ILE A 77 -19.14 7.14 18.09
C ILE A 77 -18.59 8.25 17.22
N TYR A 78 -18.87 9.49 17.61
CA TYR A 78 -18.15 10.66 17.15
C TYR A 78 -17.29 11.22 18.29
N ALA A 79 -16.00 11.43 18.01
CA ALA A 79 -15.05 11.97 18.95
C ALA A 79 -14.26 13.13 18.36
N ARG A 80 -14.22 14.23 19.10
CA ARG A 80 -13.38 15.38 18.81
C ARG A 80 -12.49 15.64 20.01
N ILE A 81 -11.18 15.62 19.80
CA ILE A 81 -10.17 15.62 20.87
C ILE A 81 -9.20 16.78 20.67
N TYR A 82 -9.05 17.58 21.72
CA TYR A 82 -8.23 18.78 21.78
C TYR A 82 -7.34 18.78 23.02
N THR A 83 -6.26 19.56 22.93
CA THR A 83 -5.40 20.00 24.03
C THR A 83 -5.25 18.95 25.14
N SER A 84 -4.44 17.91 24.90
CA SER A 84 -4.19 16.81 25.84
C SER A 84 -5.38 15.90 26.20
N GLY A 85 -6.54 16.06 25.55
CA GLY A 85 -7.70 15.18 25.73
C GLY A 85 -7.42 13.75 25.29
N LYS A 86 -8.12 12.77 25.87
CA LYS A 86 -7.89 11.34 25.59
C LYS A 86 -9.18 10.55 25.43
N LEU A 87 -9.25 9.73 24.38
CA LEU A 87 -10.25 8.67 24.22
C LEU A 87 -9.54 7.33 24.07
N THR A 88 -9.86 6.41 24.97
CA THR A 88 -9.44 5.01 24.88
C THR A 88 -10.66 4.12 24.68
N ILE A 89 -10.60 3.28 23.67
CA ILE A 89 -11.56 2.19 23.45
C ILE A 89 -10.76 0.89 23.59
N ASP A 90 -11.22 0.00 24.45
CA ASP A 90 -10.46 -1.19 24.86
C ASP A 90 -11.36 -2.40 25.11
N GLY A 91 -10.76 -3.57 25.17
CA GLY A 91 -11.43 -4.84 25.38
C GLY A 91 -12.30 -5.24 24.19
N GLN A 92 -13.27 -6.13 24.45
CA GLN A 92 -14.10 -6.77 23.42
C GLN A 92 -15.19 -5.83 22.88
N CYS A 93 -14.83 -4.58 22.53
CA CYS A 93 -15.75 -3.67 21.90
C CYS A 93 -16.07 -4.09 20.47
N ASN A 94 -17.34 -4.05 20.08
CA ASN A 94 -17.76 -4.49 18.75
C ASN A 94 -18.71 -3.46 18.11
N PHE A 95 -18.42 -3.10 16.86
CA PHE A 95 -19.24 -2.24 16.02
C PHE A 95 -19.79 -3.09 14.89
N THR A 96 -21.10 -3.27 14.84
CA THR A 96 -21.76 -4.18 13.91
C THR A 96 -22.90 -3.48 13.19
N ASP A 97 -22.87 -3.49 11.86
CA ASP A 97 -23.89 -2.84 11.02
C ASP A 97 -24.05 -1.33 11.34
N CYS A 98 -22.98 -0.68 11.81
CA CYS A 98 -22.97 0.76 12.05
C CYS A 98 -22.79 1.53 10.73
N LYS A 99 -23.56 2.60 10.54
CA LYS A 99 -23.55 3.38 9.29
C LYS A 99 -23.33 4.86 9.55
N ALA A 100 -22.46 5.47 8.77
CA ALA A 100 -22.38 6.93 8.68
C ALA A 100 -22.66 7.39 7.24
N GLU A 101 -23.30 8.54 7.08
CA GLU A 101 -23.49 9.12 5.74
C GLU A 101 -22.16 9.57 5.12
N VAL A 102 -21.29 10.18 5.93
CA VAL A 102 -20.07 10.83 5.45
C VAL A 102 -18.83 10.08 5.89
N SER A 103 -18.59 9.92 7.19
CA SER A 103 -17.31 9.34 7.62
C SER A 103 -17.42 8.51 8.90
N GLY A 104 -16.66 7.41 8.94
CA GLY A 104 -16.51 6.56 10.10
C GLY A 104 -17.79 5.79 10.42
N GLY A 105 -18.07 4.72 9.68
CA GLY A 105 -19.31 3.95 9.85
C GLY A 105 -19.50 3.47 11.29
N GLY A 106 -18.43 3.02 11.95
CA GLY A 106 -18.39 2.82 13.39
C GLY A 106 -17.95 4.08 14.15
N ILE A 107 -16.75 4.58 13.86
CA ILE A 107 -16.13 5.67 14.62
C ILE A 107 -15.62 6.77 13.70
N TYR A 108 -15.96 8.00 14.03
CA TYR A 108 -15.27 9.18 13.52
C TYR A 108 -14.45 9.83 14.63
N ASN A 109 -13.17 10.05 14.37
CA ASN A 109 -12.24 10.70 15.30
C ASN A 109 -11.51 11.86 14.62
N ASN A 110 -11.46 13.00 15.29
CA ASN A 110 -10.72 14.16 14.82
C ASN A 110 -9.91 14.80 15.96
N MET A 111 -8.58 14.86 15.79
CA MET A 111 -7.60 15.35 16.76
C MET A 111 -6.79 16.51 16.18
N PHE A 112 -6.66 17.60 16.94
CA PHE A 112 -6.08 18.86 16.44
C PHE A 112 -4.85 19.38 17.17
N ASP A 113 -4.55 18.93 18.39
CA ASP A 113 -3.51 19.57 19.22
C ASP A 113 -2.54 18.56 19.84
N MET A 114 -1.39 19.08 20.26
CA MET A 114 -0.35 18.34 20.96
C MET A 114 -0.91 17.53 22.15
N ASN A 115 -0.36 16.33 22.34
CA ASN A 115 -0.70 15.39 23.41
C ASN A 115 -2.15 14.86 23.39
N SER A 116 -2.96 15.20 22.39
CA SER A 116 -4.27 14.59 22.18
C SER A 116 -4.09 13.13 21.78
N LEU A 117 -4.87 12.22 22.38
CA LEU A 117 -4.72 10.79 22.18
C LEU A 117 -6.04 10.11 21.82
N PHE A 118 -6.02 9.31 20.76
CA PHE A 118 -7.04 8.33 20.45
C PHE A 118 -6.42 6.94 20.44
N SER A 119 -6.99 6.00 21.19
CA SER A 119 -6.48 4.63 21.29
C SER A 119 -7.60 3.63 21.00
N LEU A 120 -7.38 2.75 20.03
CA LEU A 120 -8.08 1.49 19.83
C LEU A 120 -7.15 0.38 20.30
N GLU A 121 -7.54 -0.32 21.35
CA GLU A 121 -6.74 -1.37 22.00
C GLU A 121 -7.32 -2.77 21.75
N ASP A 122 -7.04 -3.71 22.65
CA ASP A 122 -7.11 -5.13 22.36
C ASP A 122 -8.54 -5.67 22.19
N GLY A 123 -8.79 -6.36 21.06
CA GLY A 123 -9.99 -7.18 20.87
C GLY A 123 -11.18 -6.46 20.22
N ILE A 124 -10.91 -5.31 19.59
CA ILE A 124 -11.94 -4.49 18.95
C ILE A 124 -12.27 -5.04 17.57
N LYS A 125 -13.56 -5.05 17.22
CA LYS A 125 -14.05 -5.50 15.91
C LYS A 125 -14.97 -4.47 15.27
N PHE A 126 -14.81 -4.31 13.96
CA PHE A 126 -15.73 -3.61 13.07
C PHE A 126 -16.25 -4.62 12.04
N GLU A 127 -17.57 -4.77 11.96
CA GLU A 127 -18.21 -5.75 11.09
C GLU A 127 -19.37 -5.11 10.33
N ARG A 128 -19.31 -5.18 8.98
CA ARG A 128 -20.34 -4.61 8.10
C ARG A 128 -20.63 -3.12 8.38
N CYS A 129 -19.60 -2.38 8.76
CA CYS A 129 -19.69 -0.94 8.93
C CYS A 129 -19.54 -0.23 7.59
N ILE A 130 -20.36 0.79 7.35
CA ILE A 130 -20.46 1.46 6.06
C ILE A 130 -20.41 2.98 6.23
N SER A 131 -19.59 3.66 5.43
CA SER A 131 -19.67 5.12 5.26
C SER A 131 -19.07 5.57 3.93
N ARG A 132 -19.05 6.86 3.61
CA ARG A 132 -18.31 7.34 2.43
C ARG A 132 -16.79 7.35 2.65
N ASN A 133 -16.31 7.70 3.85
CA ASN A 133 -14.88 7.72 4.20
C ASN A 133 -14.60 6.90 5.46
N GLY A 134 -13.89 5.78 5.34
CA GLY A 134 -13.63 4.88 6.47
C GLY A 134 -14.87 4.08 6.83
N GLY A 135 -15.05 2.91 6.22
CA GLY A 135 -16.26 2.10 6.47
C GLY A 135 -16.38 1.71 7.94
N GLY A 136 -15.28 1.31 8.58
CA GLY A 136 -15.20 1.15 10.03
C GLY A 136 -14.87 2.46 10.76
N VAL A 137 -13.72 3.04 10.43
CA VAL A 137 -13.12 4.11 11.22
C VAL A 137 -12.55 5.22 10.34
N CYS A 138 -12.77 6.47 10.74
CA CYS A 138 -12.17 7.66 10.12
C CYS A 138 -11.36 8.43 11.17
N ILE A 139 -10.07 8.66 10.91
CA ILE A 139 -9.15 9.33 11.85
C ILE A 139 -8.45 10.49 11.17
N TYR A 140 -8.53 11.67 11.80
CA TYR A 140 -7.70 12.83 11.49
C TYR A 140 -6.76 13.14 12.65
N MET A 141 -5.47 13.19 12.35
CA MET A 141 -4.39 13.56 13.27
C MET A 141 -3.65 14.79 12.77
N ILE A 142 -3.78 15.89 13.51
CA ILE A 142 -3.15 17.17 13.18
C ILE A 142 -2.35 17.68 14.39
N ASN A 143 -1.28 18.44 14.14
CA ASN A 143 -0.43 19.13 15.12
C ASN A 143 0.07 18.24 16.28
N GLN A 144 0.86 17.21 15.97
CA GLN A 144 1.46 16.30 16.98
C GLN A 144 0.45 15.58 17.88
N SER A 145 -0.79 15.41 17.41
CA SER A 145 -1.72 14.45 18.01
C SER A 145 -1.29 13.02 17.70
N LYS A 146 -1.69 12.09 18.58
CA LYS A 146 -1.28 10.70 18.52
C LYS A 146 -2.49 9.76 18.43
N GLY A 147 -2.46 8.85 17.46
CA GLY A 147 -3.41 7.75 17.30
C GLY A 147 -2.70 6.42 17.53
N ILE A 148 -3.31 5.53 18.31
CA ILE A 148 -2.87 4.15 18.50
C ILE A 148 -3.97 3.23 18.01
N ILE A 149 -3.64 2.28 17.14
CA ILE A 149 -4.57 1.29 16.60
C ILE A 149 -3.91 -0.08 16.72
N ASN A 150 -4.34 -0.86 17.71
CA ASN A 150 -3.71 -2.12 18.05
C ASN A 150 -4.75 -3.24 18.17
N LYS A 151 -4.49 -4.40 17.55
CA LYS A 151 -5.33 -5.63 17.67
C LYS A 151 -6.80 -5.40 17.29
N VAL A 152 -7.01 -4.82 16.12
CA VAL A 152 -8.35 -4.52 15.58
C VAL A 152 -8.63 -5.35 14.32
N LEU A 153 -9.83 -5.92 14.25
CA LEU A 153 -10.33 -6.64 13.08
C LEU A 153 -11.39 -5.81 12.35
N PHE A 154 -11.20 -5.63 11.04
CA PHE A 154 -12.20 -5.07 10.12
C PHE A 154 -12.69 -6.18 9.19
N ASN A 155 -14.01 -6.40 9.16
CA ASN A 155 -14.60 -7.50 8.41
C ASN A 155 -15.84 -7.05 7.62
N ASN A 156 -15.78 -7.17 6.30
CA ASN A 156 -16.83 -6.74 5.37
C ASN A 156 -17.21 -5.26 5.54
N CYS A 157 -16.23 -4.38 5.81
CA CYS A 157 -16.47 -2.94 5.89
C CYS A 157 -16.38 -2.30 4.50
N GLU A 158 -17.23 -1.30 4.23
CA GLU A 158 -17.37 -0.72 2.89
C GLU A 158 -17.33 0.81 2.93
N SER A 159 -16.63 1.43 1.98
CA SER A 159 -16.67 2.88 1.76
C SER A 159 -16.22 3.31 0.36
N SER A 160 -16.17 4.60 0.05
CA SER A 160 -15.45 5.09 -1.14
C SER A 160 -13.94 5.18 -0.88
N TYR A 161 -13.52 5.50 0.35
CA TYR A 161 -12.11 5.65 0.70
C TYR A 161 -11.80 4.92 2.00
N GLY A 162 -11.00 3.86 1.93
CA GLY A 162 -10.61 3.07 3.09
C GLY A 162 -11.75 2.20 3.62
N GLY A 163 -12.03 1.05 3.00
CA GLY A 163 -13.18 0.21 3.38
C GLY A 163 -13.21 -0.12 4.88
N GLY A 164 -12.06 -0.39 5.50
CA GLY A 164 -11.94 -0.46 6.96
C GLY A 164 -11.62 0.90 7.61
N ILE A 165 -10.45 1.46 7.26
CA ILE A 165 -9.92 2.69 7.87
C ILE A 165 -9.59 3.72 6.80
N ILE A 166 -9.95 4.97 7.06
CA ILE A 166 -9.30 6.13 6.46
C ILE A 166 -8.46 6.88 7.50
N LEU A 167 -7.20 7.15 7.16
CA LEU A 167 -6.19 7.71 8.04
C LEU A 167 -5.56 8.96 7.43
N TYR A 168 -5.67 10.09 8.13
CA TYR A 168 -4.98 11.32 7.78
C TYR A 168 -4.04 11.74 8.90
N THR A 169 -2.76 11.97 8.56
CA THR A 169 -1.79 12.62 9.46
C THR A 169 -1.22 13.86 8.79
N GLN A 170 -1.25 14.99 9.50
CA GLN A 170 -0.72 16.26 9.04
C GLN A 170 0.01 16.98 10.18
N SER A 171 0.95 17.87 9.83
CA SER A 171 1.65 18.74 10.80
C SER A 171 2.22 17.97 11.98
N LYS A 172 3.03 16.94 11.71
CA LYS A 172 3.66 16.06 12.72
C LYS A 172 2.71 15.18 13.53
N GLY A 173 1.47 14.96 13.07
CA GLY A 173 0.58 13.94 13.65
C GLY A 173 1.19 12.54 13.54
N ILE A 174 0.96 11.68 14.53
CA ILE A 174 1.64 10.38 14.68
C ILE A 174 0.60 9.27 14.80
N ALA A 175 0.68 8.26 13.92
CA ALA A 175 -0.08 7.02 14.04
C ALA A 175 0.84 5.84 14.38
N GLU A 176 0.47 5.06 15.40
CA GLU A 176 1.10 3.79 15.74
C GLU A 176 0.10 2.66 15.50
N ILE A 177 0.42 1.73 14.60
CA ILE A 177 -0.47 0.69 14.14
C ILE A 177 0.16 -0.68 14.36
N SER A 178 -0.59 -1.63 14.91
CA SER A 178 -0.11 -2.99 15.14
C SER A 178 -1.25 -4.02 15.15
N ASN A 179 -0.98 -5.23 14.68
CA ASN A 179 -1.90 -6.36 14.74
C ASN A 179 -3.28 -6.08 14.11
N ILE A 180 -3.28 -5.59 12.87
CA ILE A 180 -4.53 -5.24 12.17
C ILE A 180 -4.79 -6.22 11.03
N SER A 181 -6.05 -6.64 10.92
CA SER A 181 -6.53 -7.46 9.81
C SER A 181 -7.74 -6.80 9.15
N PHE A 182 -7.68 -6.70 7.83
CA PHE A 182 -8.79 -6.30 6.96
C PHE A 182 -9.21 -7.52 6.16
N ILE A 183 -10.48 -7.91 6.27
CA ILE A 183 -11.04 -9.09 5.60
C ILE A 183 -12.29 -8.69 4.83
N ASN A 184 -12.30 -8.97 3.53
CA ASN A 184 -13.42 -8.68 2.62
C ASN A 184 -13.83 -7.19 2.65
N CYS A 185 -12.90 -6.29 2.93
CA CYS A 185 -13.20 -4.85 2.94
C CYS A 185 -13.14 -4.29 1.51
N ILE A 186 -14.05 -3.37 1.20
CA ILE A 186 -14.25 -2.86 -0.16
C ILE A 186 -14.25 -1.34 -0.16
N SER A 187 -13.49 -0.73 -1.08
CA SER A 187 -13.61 0.69 -1.38
C SER A 187 -12.95 1.11 -2.68
N GLU A 188 -13.40 2.20 -3.30
CA GLU A 188 -12.76 2.74 -4.52
C GLU A 188 -11.25 2.96 -4.33
N GLU A 189 -10.81 3.50 -3.19
CA GLU A 189 -9.40 3.71 -2.89
C GLU A 189 -9.02 3.07 -1.54
N GLY A 190 -8.24 1.99 -1.59
CA GLY A 190 -7.71 1.31 -0.41
C GLY A 190 -8.73 0.39 0.26
N GLY A 191 -9.04 -0.75 -0.36
CA GLY A 191 -10.15 -1.61 0.06
C GLY A 191 -10.19 -1.92 1.57
N GLY A 192 -9.05 -2.10 2.21
CA GLY A 192 -8.92 -2.09 3.67
C GLY A 192 -8.56 -0.73 4.25
N LEU A 193 -7.46 -0.14 3.77
CA LEU A 193 -6.85 1.05 4.34
C LEU A 193 -6.62 2.14 3.28
N TYR A 194 -7.05 3.35 3.58
CA TYR A 194 -6.59 4.56 2.90
C TYR A 194 -5.72 5.37 3.87
N SER A 195 -4.54 5.81 3.43
CA SER A 195 -3.65 6.67 4.23
C SER A 195 -3.14 7.87 3.43
N SER A 196 -3.32 9.08 3.97
CA SER A 196 -2.76 10.31 3.41
C SER A 196 -1.93 11.04 4.46
N ILE A 197 -0.62 11.03 4.26
CA ILE A 197 0.38 11.45 5.24
C ILE A 197 1.14 12.64 4.68
N SER A 198 1.01 13.81 5.31
CA SER A 198 1.65 15.02 4.83
C SER A 198 2.26 15.90 5.91
N SER A 199 3.09 16.86 5.49
CA SER A 199 3.62 17.91 6.37
C SER A 199 4.26 17.36 7.64
N GLU A 200 5.27 16.50 7.47
CA GLU A 200 6.00 15.80 8.53
C GLU A 200 5.13 14.86 9.39
N GLY A 201 3.92 14.48 8.95
CA GLY A 201 3.14 13.42 9.58
C GLY A 201 3.83 12.05 9.49
N GLU A 202 3.60 11.19 10.47
CA GLU A 202 4.29 9.91 10.61
C GLU A 202 3.32 8.77 10.92
N VAL A 203 3.53 7.63 10.25
CA VAL A 203 2.86 6.36 10.58
C VAL A 203 3.93 5.31 10.83
N THR A 204 3.82 4.59 11.94
CA THR A 204 4.66 3.43 12.23
C THR A 204 3.80 2.17 12.34
N ILE A 205 4.21 1.10 11.65
CA ILE A 205 3.56 -0.22 11.71
C ILE A 205 4.59 -1.25 12.22
N THR A 206 4.33 -1.89 13.36
CA THR A 206 5.33 -2.73 14.08
C THR A 206 5.04 -4.22 14.16
N ASP A 207 3.81 -4.67 13.88
CA ASP A 207 3.41 -6.07 14.02
C ASP A 207 2.69 -6.56 12.76
N THR A 208 1.75 -7.50 12.89
CA THR A 208 0.97 -8.04 11.80
C THR A 208 0.11 -6.95 11.13
N LEU A 209 0.16 -6.91 9.80
CA LEU A 209 -0.76 -6.17 8.95
C LEU A 209 -1.20 -7.09 7.81
N GLN A 210 -2.51 -7.34 7.73
CA GLN A 210 -3.08 -8.29 6.78
C GLN A 210 -4.25 -7.68 6.00
N PHE A 211 -4.25 -7.89 4.69
CA PHE A 211 -5.35 -7.60 3.79
C PHE A 211 -5.72 -8.90 3.09
N ILE A 212 -6.96 -9.35 3.27
CA ILE A 212 -7.43 -10.64 2.77
C ILE A 212 -8.74 -10.41 2.01
N ASN A 213 -8.78 -10.76 0.74
CA ASN A 213 -9.93 -10.56 -0.16
C ASN A 213 -10.43 -9.11 -0.19
N CYS A 214 -9.53 -8.13 -0.04
CA CYS A 214 -9.90 -6.73 -0.13
C CYS A 214 -9.98 -6.28 -1.58
N GLU A 215 -10.96 -5.43 -1.88
CA GLU A 215 -11.25 -4.95 -3.23
C GLU A 215 -11.24 -3.43 -3.31
N GLY A 216 -10.70 -2.89 -4.40
CA GLY A 216 -10.88 -1.49 -4.74
C GLY A 216 -10.61 -1.14 -6.19
N ASN A 217 -10.64 0.15 -6.51
CA ASN A 217 -10.24 0.63 -7.84
C ASN A 217 -8.73 0.89 -7.86
N LEU A 218 -8.22 1.46 -6.76
CA LEU A 218 -6.80 1.75 -6.52
C LEU A 218 -6.38 1.15 -5.19
N GLY A 219 -5.42 0.23 -5.20
CA GLY A 219 -4.94 -0.40 -3.97
C GLY A 219 -5.99 -1.32 -3.37
N GLY A 220 -6.13 -2.55 -3.87
CA GLY A 220 -7.20 -3.45 -3.42
C GLY A 220 -7.18 -3.70 -1.91
N GLY A 221 -6.00 -3.79 -1.30
CA GLY A 221 -5.83 -3.75 0.16
C GLY A 221 -5.58 -2.34 0.69
N TRP A 222 -4.56 -1.66 0.16
CA TRP A 222 -4.09 -0.38 0.71
C TRP A 222 -3.82 0.65 -0.37
N TYR A 223 -4.28 1.87 -0.14
CA TYR A 223 -3.95 3.07 -0.90
C TYR A 223 -3.20 4.08 -0.03
N ALA A 224 -1.99 4.47 -0.43
CA ALA A 224 -1.14 5.40 0.31
C ALA A 224 -0.71 6.61 -0.52
N VAL A 225 -0.85 7.80 0.06
CA VAL A 225 -0.36 9.08 -0.49
C VAL A 225 0.53 9.76 0.54
N LEU A 226 1.77 10.06 0.15
CA LEU A 226 2.77 10.68 1.01
C LEU A 226 3.32 11.94 0.35
N ASN A 227 3.15 13.09 1.00
CA ASN A 227 3.69 14.38 0.58
C ASN A 227 4.39 15.06 1.76
N GLN A 228 5.72 14.99 1.81
CA GLN A 228 6.53 15.37 2.99
C GLN A 228 6.18 14.58 4.28
N GLY A 229 5.42 13.50 4.18
CA GLY A 229 5.09 12.59 5.30
C GLY A 229 5.88 11.28 5.22
N SER A 230 5.85 10.50 6.30
CA SER A 230 6.52 9.20 6.35
C SER A 230 5.63 8.05 6.83
N ILE A 231 5.82 6.88 6.22
CA ILE A 231 5.28 5.60 6.68
C ILE A 231 6.45 4.63 6.87
N ASN A 232 6.65 4.16 8.09
CA ASN A 232 7.71 3.23 8.45
C ASN A 232 7.09 1.91 8.92
N ILE A 233 7.25 0.86 8.12
CA ILE A 233 6.77 -0.48 8.42
C ILE A 233 7.97 -1.33 8.84
N ASN A 234 8.02 -1.66 10.12
CA ASN A 234 9.05 -2.52 10.70
C ASN A 234 8.38 -3.63 11.49
N PRO A 235 7.75 -4.59 10.80
CA PRO A 235 6.89 -5.54 11.43
C PRO A 235 7.72 -6.66 12.05
N TYR A 236 7.40 -7.06 13.28
CA TYR A 236 7.96 -8.27 13.90
C TYR A 236 7.48 -9.55 13.20
N GLN A 237 6.38 -9.46 12.45
CA GLN A 237 5.79 -10.53 11.64
C GLN A 237 5.70 -10.12 10.16
N GLN A 238 5.23 -11.00 9.30
CA GLN A 238 5.06 -10.69 7.87
C GLN A 238 3.89 -9.72 7.63
N ILE A 239 4.03 -8.83 6.64
CA ILE A 239 2.90 -8.13 6.02
C ILE A 239 2.34 -9.05 4.94
N LEU A 240 1.02 -9.20 4.88
CA LEU A 240 0.36 -10.07 3.91
C LEU A 240 -0.75 -9.32 3.15
N PHE A 241 -0.70 -9.44 1.84
CA PHE A 241 -1.80 -9.17 0.93
C PHE A 241 -2.17 -10.48 0.25
N ASP A 242 -3.39 -10.95 0.48
CA ASP A 242 -3.86 -12.25 0.01
C ASP A 242 -5.17 -12.07 -0.75
N ASN A 243 -5.15 -12.44 -2.04
CA ASN A 243 -6.28 -12.37 -2.94
C ASN A 243 -6.94 -10.97 -2.98
N CYS A 244 -6.11 -9.92 -2.94
CA CYS A 244 -6.59 -8.55 -3.09
C CYS A 244 -6.73 -8.17 -4.57
N THR A 245 -7.79 -7.44 -4.92
CA THR A 245 -8.07 -7.07 -6.31
C THR A 245 -8.26 -5.58 -6.49
N ALA A 246 -7.70 -5.03 -7.58
CA ALA A 246 -7.91 -3.66 -8.00
C ALA A 246 -8.53 -3.59 -9.42
N GLU A 247 -9.43 -2.62 -9.65
CA GLU A 247 -9.94 -2.35 -11.00
C GLU A 247 -8.83 -1.77 -11.91
N PHE A 248 -8.06 -0.78 -11.42
CA PHE A 248 -7.12 -0.04 -12.24
C PHE A 248 -5.66 -0.15 -11.81
N PHE A 249 -5.31 0.00 -10.53
CA PHE A 249 -3.89 0.03 -10.14
C PHE A 249 -3.64 -0.59 -8.76
N GLY A 250 -2.62 -1.45 -8.67
CA GLY A 250 -2.15 -2.00 -7.39
C GLY A 250 -3.14 -2.98 -6.78
N GLY A 251 -3.19 -4.22 -7.27
CA GLY A 251 -4.15 -5.23 -6.78
C GLY A 251 -4.08 -5.44 -5.27
N GLY A 252 -2.88 -5.46 -4.69
CA GLY A 252 -2.69 -5.38 -3.23
C GLY A 252 -2.50 -3.96 -2.73
N PHE A 253 -1.53 -3.24 -3.30
CA PHE A 253 -1.04 -1.99 -2.74
C PHE A 253 -0.79 -0.92 -3.81
N TYR A 254 -1.31 0.28 -3.57
CA TYR A 254 -1.03 1.48 -4.35
C TYR A 254 -0.30 2.51 -3.49
N ALA A 255 0.78 3.09 -4.02
CA ALA A 255 1.52 4.17 -3.37
C ALA A 255 1.83 5.34 -4.33
N ASN A 256 1.58 6.57 -3.87
CA ASN A 256 2.07 7.80 -4.50
C ASN A 256 2.90 8.59 -3.48
N ILE A 257 4.19 8.75 -3.76
CA ILE A 257 5.16 9.34 -2.85
C ILE A 257 5.86 10.50 -3.54
N SER A 258 5.63 11.71 -3.05
CA SER A 258 6.14 12.94 -3.65
C SER A 258 6.70 13.91 -2.61
N GLU A 259 7.36 14.96 -3.08
CA GLU A 259 7.82 16.10 -2.26
C GLU A 259 8.63 15.66 -1.03
N GLY A 260 9.60 14.76 -1.24
CA GLY A 260 10.42 14.22 -0.15
C GLY A 260 9.71 13.27 0.82
N GLY A 261 8.47 12.84 0.54
CA GLY A 261 7.77 11.81 1.30
C GLY A 261 8.52 10.48 1.31
N GLN A 262 8.28 9.64 2.33
CA GLN A 262 9.06 8.41 2.54
C GLN A 262 8.19 7.23 2.94
N LEU A 263 8.23 6.15 2.16
CA LEU A 263 7.63 4.88 2.55
C LEU A 263 8.72 3.83 2.68
N ASN A 264 8.90 3.31 3.89
CA ASN A 264 9.94 2.35 4.21
C ASN A 264 9.31 1.05 4.72
N ILE A 265 9.55 -0.06 4.02
CA ILE A 265 9.13 -1.41 4.42
C ILE A 265 10.37 -2.19 4.80
N ILE A 266 10.40 -2.75 6.01
CA ILE A 266 11.48 -3.59 6.52
C ILE A 266 10.96 -5.02 6.71
N ASN A 267 11.86 -6.00 6.72
CA ASN A 267 11.55 -7.42 6.92
C ASN A 267 10.73 -8.02 5.78
N GLN A 268 9.71 -8.83 6.07
CA GLN A 268 9.02 -9.67 5.10
C GLN A 268 7.68 -9.08 4.66
N CYS A 269 7.48 -8.95 3.34
CA CYS A 269 6.22 -8.58 2.73
C CYS A 269 5.82 -9.62 1.67
N ILE A 270 4.58 -10.08 1.68
CA ILE A 270 4.09 -11.15 0.80
C ILE A 270 2.81 -10.71 0.11
N PHE A 271 2.78 -10.85 -1.21
CA PHE A 271 1.61 -10.67 -2.07
C PHE A 271 1.27 -12.01 -2.71
N ILE A 272 0.07 -12.51 -2.44
CA ILE A 272 -0.44 -13.79 -2.94
C ILE A 272 -1.69 -13.50 -3.75
N GLU A 273 -1.72 -14.00 -4.98
CA GLU A 273 -2.91 -13.99 -5.85
C GLU A 273 -3.53 -12.59 -6.03
N CYS A 274 -2.73 -11.53 -5.91
CA CYS A 274 -3.21 -10.16 -6.04
C CYS A 274 -3.34 -9.78 -7.51
N GLN A 275 -4.45 -9.13 -7.88
CA GLN A 275 -4.78 -8.90 -9.28
C GLN A 275 -5.21 -7.48 -9.59
N CYS A 276 -4.86 -7.02 -10.80
CA CYS A 276 -5.41 -5.82 -11.40
C CYS A 276 -6.10 -6.16 -12.72
N TYR A 277 -7.34 -5.69 -12.92
CA TYR A 277 -8.15 -6.05 -14.09
C TYR A 277 -7.82 -5.23 -15.34
N PHE A 278 -7.78 -3.89 -15.22
CA PHE A 278 -7.68 -3.01 -16.39
C PHE A 278 -6.43 -2.13 -16.44
N GLY A 279 -5.62 -2.11 -15.39
CA GLY A 279 -4.35 -1.39 -15.40
C GLY A 279 -3.21 -2.22 -14.84
N SER A 280 -2.32 -1.60 -14.07
CA SER A 280 -0.97 -2.14 -13.81
C SER A 280 -0.70 -2.44 -12.33
N GLY A 281 0.31 -3.28 -12.07
CA GLY A 281 0.72 -3.64 -10.72
C GLY A 281 -0.26 -4.62 -10.08
N GLY A 282 -0.20 -5.91 -10.42
CA GLY A 282 -1.08 -6.91 -9.81
C GLY A 282 -0.86 -7.02 -8.30
N GLY A 283 0.40 -6.98 -7.83
CA GLY A 283 0.72 -6.82 -6.41
C GLY A 283 0.79 -5.36 -5.99
N ILE A 284 1.82 -4.65 -6.46
CA ILE A 284 2.11 -3.26 -6.11
C ILE A 284 2.08 -2.37 -7.35
N TYR A 285 1.48 -1.19 -7.20
CA TYR A 285 1.66 -0.04 -8.10
C TYR A 285 2.23 1.13 -7.32
N THR A 286 3.35 1.71 -7.78
CA THR A 286 3.99 2.81 -7.07
C THR A 286 4.47 3.92 -7.99
N LEU A 287 4.26 5.16 -7.55
CA LEU A 287 4.73 6.40 -8.18
C LEU A 287 5.64 7.14 -7.20
N THR A 288 6.81 7.56 -7.68
CA THR A 288 7.81 8.30 -6.89
C THR A 288 8.28 9.53 -7.69
N SER A 289 8.14 10.73 -7.12
CA SER A 289 8.53 11.98 -7.78
C SER A 289 9.03 13.03 -6.80
N HIS A 290 9.66 14.10 -7.29
CA HIS A 290 10.07 15.27 -6.50
C HIS A 290 10.82 14.91 -5.20
N GLY A 291 11.80 14.00 -5.29
CA GLY A 291 12.59 13.54 -4.14
C GLY A 291 11.88 12.55 -3.20
N GLY A 292 10.65 12.14 -3.51
CA GLY A 292 9.92 11.08 -2.80
C GLY A 292 10.64 9.73 -2.87
N GLN A 293 10.54 8.93 -1.81
CA GLN A 293 11.32 7.70 -1.66
C GLN A 293 10.45 6.50 -1.27
N PHE A 294 10.55 5.42 -2.04
CA PHE A 294 10.03 4.12 -1.67
C PHE A 294 11.18 3.14 -1.42
N THR A 295 11.29 2.65 -0.19
CA THR A 295 12.32 1.68 0.21
C THR A 295 11.67 0.39 0.68
N ILE A 296 12.11 -0.75 0.14
CA ILE A 296 11.92 -2.07 0.75
C ILE A 296 13.29 -2.59 1.16
N ASN A 297 13.45 -2.96 2.42
CA ASN A 297 14.67 -3.52 2.99
C ASN A 297 14.38 -4.83 3.72
N GLY A 298 14.46 -5.95 3.01
CA GLY A 298 14.16 -7.27 3.55
C GLY A 298 13.78 -8.26 2.46
N SER A 299 12.84 -9.15 2.77
CA SER A 299 12.34 -10.15 1.83
C SER A 299 10.98 -9.72 1.28
N CYS A 300 10.81 -9.73 -0.04
CA CYS A 300 9.51 -9.50 -0.66
C CYS A 300 9.18 -10.62 -1.65
N GLU A 301 7.99 -11.17 -1.54
CA GLU A 301 7.49 -12.24 -2.39
C GLU A 301 6.20 -11.82 -3.09
N PHE A 302 6.17 -12.05 -4.41
CA PHE A 302 5.00 -11.91 -5.26
C PHE A 302 4.72 -13.28 -5.86
N TYR A 303 3.64 -13.91 -5.43
CA TYR A 303 3.21 -15.22 -5.89
C TYR A 303 1.88 -15.11 -6.60
N GLN A 304 1.85 -15.51 -7.88
CA GLN A 304 0.64 -15.50 -8.71
C GLN A 304 -0.04 -14.13 -8.80
N CYS A 305 0.75 -13.05 -8.79
CA CYS A 305 0.21 -11.71 -8.98
C CYS A 305 0.02 -11.40 -10.48
N ILE A 306 -1.15 -10.88 -10.84
CA ILE A 306 -1.57 -10.74 -12.24
C ILE A 306 -2.01 -9.33 -12.57
N SER A 307 -1.51 -8.80 -13.68
CA SER A 307 -1.94 -7.54 -14.29
C SER A 307 -2.64 -7.84 -15.63
N GLN A 308 -3.97 -8.03 -15.59
CA GLN A 308 -4.76 -8.54 -16.73
C GLN A 308 -4.94 -7.52 -17.85
N GLY A 309 -4.84 -6.23 -17.53
CA GLY A 309 -5.03 -5.12 -18.47
C GLY A 309 -3.80 -4.23 -18.65
N GLY A 310 -2.67 -4.56 -18.02
CA GLY A 310 -1.53 -3.65 -17.94
C GLY A 310 -0.16 -4.30 -17.84
N HIS A 311 0.71 -3.63 -17.10
CA HIS A 311 2.11 -3.98 -16.92
C HIS A 311 2.37 -4.44 -15.48
N GLY A 312 3.49 -5.13 -15.26
CA GLY A 312 3.96 -5.48 -13.91
C GLY A 312 3.01 -6.39 -13.13
N GLY A 313 3.04 -7.69 -13.37
CA GLY A 313 2.18 -8.64 -12.64
C GLY A 313 2.40 -8.60 -11.14
N GLY A 314 3.66 -8.63 -10.69
CA GLY A 314 4.01 -8.42 -9.29
C GLY A 314 4.12 -6.93 -8.94
N LEU A 315 4.98 -6.20 -9.65
CA LEU A 315 5.32 -4.81 -9.35
C LEU A 315 5.27 -3.94 -10.61
N PHE A 316 4.57 -2.81 -10.51
CA PHE A 316 4.71 -1.68 -11.40
C PHE A 316 5.31 -0.50 -10.63
N ALA A 317 6.34 0.13 -11.21
CA ALA A 317 6.97 1.32 -10.65
C ALA A 317 7.21 2.39 -11.69
N GLU A 318 6.82 3.63 -11.37
CA GLU A 318 7.28 4.82 -12.07
C GLU A 318 8.06 5.74 -11.12
N THR A 319 9.24 6.15 -11.57
CA THR A 319 10.14 7.03 -10.83
C THR A 319 10.60 8.17 -11.72
N THR A 320 10.32 9.41 -11.29
CA THR A 320 10.59 10.63 -12.06
C THR A 320 11.12 11.76 -11.16
N GLU A 321 11.66 12.83 -11.74
CA GLU A 321 11.96 14.11 -11.07
C GLU A 321 12.70 13.94 -9.73
N SER A 322 13.85 13.25 -9.73
CA SER A 322 14.66 12.91 -8.55
C SER A 322 14.02 11.97 -7.50
N GLY A 323 12.83 11.44 -7.79
CA GLY A 323 12.22 10.36 -7.01
C GLY A 323 13.12 9.12 -6.95
N GLN A 324 12.96 8.32 -5.91
CA GLN A 324 13.80 7.15 -5.66
C GLN A 324 12.99 5.91 -5.27
N MET A 325 13.33 4.78 -5.90
CA MET A 325 12.95 3.47 -5.41
C MET A 325 14.20 2.68 -5.03
N LYS A 326 14.20 2.07 -3.84
CA LYS A 326 15.32 1.28 -3.33
C LYS A 326 14.83 -0.07 -2.81
N LEU A 327 15.33 -1.14 -3.39
CA LEU A 327 14.93 -2.51 -3.11
C LEU A 327 16.15 -3.30 -2.63
N PHE A 328 16.29 -3.43 -1.31
CA PHE A 328 17.39 -4.12 -0.64
C PHE A 328 16.91 -5.46 -0.08
N GLY A 329 17.67 -6.52 -0.32
CA GLY A 329 17.41 -7.84 0.28
C GLY A 329 17.08 -8.94 -0.73
N GLN A 330 16.07 -9.76 -0.46
CA GLN A 330 15.69 -10.90 -1.30
C GLN A 330 14.32 -10.65 -1.96
N PHE A 331 14.24 -10.83 -3.26
CA PHE A 331 13.00 -10.61 -4.01
C PHE A 331 12.64 -11.84 -4.82
N LEU A 332 11.41 -12.30 -4.69
CA LEU A 332 10.86 -13.42 -5.46
C LEU A 332 9.63 -12.93 -6.22
N PHE A 333 9.66 -13.10 -7.54
CA PHE A 333 8.50 -12.98 -8.41
C PHE A 333 8.25 -14.35 -9.00
N GLN A 334 7.17 -15.01 -8.59
CA GLN A 334 6.87 -16.37 -9.01
C GLN A 334 5.47 -16.45 -9.61
N ASN A 335 5.38 -17.04 -10.81
CA ASN A 335 4.12 -17.21 -11.55
C ASN A 335 3.37 -15.89 -11.79
N CYS A 336 4.09 -14.77 -11.87
CA CYS A 336 3.47 -13.46 -12.12
C CYS A 336 3.21 -13.25 -13.62
N GLU A 337 2.09 -12.62 -13.96
CA GLU A 337 1.68 -12.40 -15.34
C GLU A 337 1.30 -10.94 -15.60
N SER A 338 1.66 -10.42 -16.79
CA SER A 338 1.13 -9.15 -17.30
C SER A 338 0.69 -9.23 -18.75
N ALA A 339 -0.40 -8.52 -19.06
CA ALA A 339 -0.96 -8.46 -20.40
C ALA A 339 -0.07 -7.71 -21.40
N PHE A 340 0.83 -6.85 -20.91
CA PHE A 340 1.76 -6.11 -21.75
C PHE A 340 3.22 -6.37 -21.40
N TYR A 341 3.80 -5.62 -20.47
CA TYR A 341 5.25 -5.66 -20.23
C TYR A 341 5.57 -5.94 -18.77
N GLY A 342 6.64 -6.70 -18.54
CA GLY A 342 7.12 -7.01 -17.19
C GLY A 342 6.19 -7.99 -16.49
N GLY A 343 6.30 -9.29 -16.77
CA GLY A 343 5.42 -10.28 -16.15
C GLY A 343 5.56 -10.29 -14.63
N GLY A 344 6.79 -10.25 -14.14
CA GLY A 344 7.09 -10.00 -12.72
C GLY A 344 7.11 -8.52 -12.37
N CYS A 345 7.93 -7.74 -13.07
CA CYS A 345 8.24 -6.36 -12.70
C CYS A 345 8.31 -5.45 -13.93
N TYR A 346 7.70 -4.28 -13.83
CA TYR A 346 7.79 -3.22 -14.81
C TYR A 346 8.29 -1.93 -14.16
N LEU A 347 9.36 -1.36 -14.71
CA LEU A 347 9.98 -0.13 -14.25
C LEU A 347 9.97 0.92 -15.36
N ARG A 348 9.46 2.11 -15.04
CA ARG A 348 9.59 3.31 -15.86
C ARG A 348 10.36 4.38 -15.08
N ILE A 349 11.53 4.73 -15.59
CA ILE A 349 12.49 5.60 -14.89
C ILE A 349 12.86 6.73 -15.84
N ILE A 350 12.33 7.91 -15.58
CA ILE A 350 12.44 9.07 -16.49
C ILE A 350 12.87 10.32 -15.72
N ASP A 351 13.28 11.37 -16.44
CA ASP A 351 13.52 12.71 -15.90
C ASP A 351 14.32 12.73 -14.59
N SER A 352 15.50 12.09 -14.61
CA SER A 352 16.41 11.95 -13.45
C SER A 352 15.89 11.11 -12.27
N GLY A 353 14.86 10.28 -12.47
CA GLY A 353 14.44 9.26 -11.51
C GLY A 353 15.50 8.18 -11.27
N ASN A 354 15.49 7.56 -10.09
CA ASN A 354 16.47 6.53 -9.73
C ASN A 354 15.82 5.28 -9.12
N VAL A 355 16.15 4.11 -9.67
CA VAL A 355 15.77 2.81 -9.09
C VAL A 355 17.02 1.99 -8.81
N THR A 356 17.15 1.50 -7.59
CA THR A 356 18.25 0.63 -7.17
C THR A 356 17.71 -0.67 -6.61
N PHE A 357 18.09 -1.80 -7.21
CA PHE A 357 18.01 -3.12 -6.60
C PHE A 357 19.38 -3.50 -6.05
N ASN A 358 19.43 -3.97 -4.81
CA ASN A 358 20.64 -4.46 -4.19
C ASN A 358 20.33 -5.73 -3.41
N SER A 359 20.63 -6.86 -4.06
CA SER A 359 20.37 -8.17 -3.52
C SER A 359 21.40 -8.58 -2.48
N THR A 360 20.95 -8.98 -1.29
CA THR A 360 21.82 -9.62 -0.29
C THR A 360 21.97 -11.13 -0.52
N ASN A 361 21.07 -11.71 -1.30
CA ASN A 361 21.04 -13.13 -1.63
C ASN A 361 20.71 -13.32 -3.12
N GLN A 362 19.43 -13.21 -3.48
CA GLN A 362 18.97 -13.32 -4.86
C GLN A 362 17.74 -12.45 -5.15
N ILE A 363 17.68 -11.91 -6.37
CA ILE A 363 16.44 -11.50 -7.01
C ILE A 363 16.08 -12.59 -8.00
N LEU A 364 14.94 -13.26 -7.80
CA LEU A 364 14.50 -14.38 -8.62
C LEU A 364 13.18 -14.04 -9.31
N PHE A 365 13.18 -14.12 -10.63
CA PHE A 365 11.97 -14.18 -11.45
C PHE A 365 11.81 -15.62 -11.92
N ASP A 366 10.75 -16.30 -11.51
CA ASP A 366 10.48 -17.70 -11.84
C ASP A 366 9.10 -17.87 -12.46
N ASN A 367 9.08 -18.42 -13.67
CA ASN A 367 7.86 -18.69 -14.44
C ASN A 367 6.97 -17.45 -14.64
N CYS A 368 7.60 -16.28 -14.82
CA CYS A 368 6.88 -15.04 -15.13
C CYS A 368 6.56 -14.93 -16.63
N LEU A 369 5.39 -14.37 -16.95
CA LEU A 369 4.87 -14.27 -18.31
C LEU A 369 4.46 -12.82 -18.66
N ALA A 370 4.88 -12.34 -19.83
CA ALA A 370 4.37 -11.09 -20.41
C ALA A 370 3.93 -11.32 -21.86
N LEU A 371 2.86 -10.69 -22.34
CA LEU A 371 2.46 -10.85 -23.75
C LEU A 371 3.16 -9.88 -24.72
N GLY A 372 3.69 -8.76 -24.23
CA GLY A 372 4.39 -7.73 -25.02
C GLY A 372 5.91 -7.82 -24.90
N GLY A 373 6.46 -7.83 -23.68
CA GLY A 373 7.91 -7.97 -23.50
C GLY A 373 8.37 -8.05 -22.05
N GLY A 374 9.57 -8.59 -21.82
CA GLY A 374 10.17 -8.72 -20.49
C GLY A 374 9.36 -9.65 -19.61
N GLY A 375 9.40 -10.97 -19.88
CA GLY A 375 8.62 -11.95 -19.13
C GLY A 375 8.87 -11.87 -17.63
N GLY A 376 10.12 -11.67 -17.20
CA GLY A 376 10.44 -11.32 -15.81
C GLY A 376 10.41 -9.82 -15.57
N LEU A 377 11.29 -9.08 -16.24
CA LEU A 377 11.54 -7.65 -15.99
C LEU A 377 11.42 -6.83 -17.28
N THR A 378 10.71 -5.71 -17.21
CA THR A 378 10.85 -4.62 -18.17
C THR A 378 11.41 -3.38 -17.49
N ALA A 379 12.41 -2.74 -18.08
CA ALA A 379 12.93 -1.46 -17.63
C ALA A 379 13.00 -0.47 -18.79
N LEU A 380 12.27 0.65 -18.66
CA LEU A 380 12.34 1.79 -19.55
C LEU A 380 13.06 2.94 -18.84
N VAL A 381 14.28 3.22 -19.27
CA VAL A 381 15.16 4.21 -18.65
C VAL A 381 15.46 5.32 -19.64
N GLN A 382 14.94 6.52 -19.37
CA GLN A 382 14.99 7.62 -20.33
C GLN A 382 15.29 8.97 -19.68
N TYR A 383 15.77 9.93 -20.48
CA TYR A 383 15.91 11.34 -20.08
C TYR A 383 16.62 11.53 -18.71
N GLY A 384 17.80 10.95 -18.55
CA GLY A 384 18.59 11.02 -17.32
C GLY A 384 18.20 10.04 -16.20
N GLY A 385 17.15 9.22 -16.42
CA GLY A 385 16.78 8.15 -15.49
C GLY A 385 17.89 7.10 -15.28
N GLN A 386 17.92 6.47 -14.11
CA GLN A 386 18.98 5.52 -13.77
C GLN A 386 18.44 4.26 -13.09
N LEU A 387 18.84 3.09 -13.61
CA LEU A 387 18.62 1.78 -13.01
C LEU A 387 19.97 1.17 -12.59
N SER A 388 20.08 0.75 -11.34
CA SER A 388 21.19 -0.07 -10.85
C SER A 388 20.66 -1.36 -10.24
N ILE A 389 21.16 -2.51 -10.71
CA ILE A 389 20.85 -3.82 -10.17
C ILE A 389 22.15 -4.49 -9.74
N ASN A 390 22.29 -4.69 -8.43
CA ASN A 390 23.47 -5.23 -7.78
C ASN A 390 23.14 -6.57 -7.10
N GLY A 391 24.13 -7.46 -7.06
CA GLY A 391 23.96 -8.82 -6.52
C GLY A 391 23.38 -9.82 -7.53
N VAL A 392 23.10 -11.05 -7.08
CA VAL A 392 22.66 -12.13 -7.99
C VAL A 392 21.21 -11.92 -8.41
N THR A 393 20.98 -11.87 -9.72
CA THR A 393 19.65 -11.78 -10.33
C THR A 393 19.46 -12.93 -11.32
N SER A 394 18.39 -13.70 -11.17
CA SER A 394 18.11 -14.86 -12.00
C SER A 394 16.71 -14.81 -12.59
N PHE A 395 16.61 -15.17 -13.86
CA PHE A 395 15.38 -15.33 -14.61
C PHE A 395 15.26 -16.79 -15.01
N LYS A 396 14.22 -17.48 -14.52
CA LYS A 396 13.97 -18.90 -14.78
C LYS A 396 12.61 -19.07 -15.43
N ASN A 397 12.57 -19.81 -16.53
CA ASN A 397 11.33 -20.13 -17.23
C ASN A 397 10.50 -18.88 -17.63
N CYS A 398 11.12 -17.70 -17.72
CA CYS A 398 10.42 -16.47 -18.05
C CYS A 398 10.13 -16.40 -19.56
N LYS A 399 8.93 -15.95 -19.93
CA LYS A 399 8.48 -16.03 -21.33
C LYS A 399 7.81 -14.76 -21.82
N CYS A 400 7.96 -14.52 -23.12
CA CYS A 400 7.10 -13.61 -23.85
C CYS A 400 6.39 -14.29 -25.01
N ASN A 401 5.06 -14.15 -25.07
CA ASN A 401 4.22 -14.66 -26.14
C ASN A 401 3.92 -13.56 -27.19
N ASN A 402 3.11 -13.85 -28.22
CA ASN A 402 2.58 -12.86 -29.18
C ASN A 402 3.58 -11.95 -29.91
N ASN A 403 4.67 -12.53 -30.46
CA ASN A 403 5.77 -11.75 -31.06
C ASN A 403 6.53 -10.87 -30.06
N GLY A 404 6.36 -11.12 -28.76
CA GLY A 404 6.98 -10.34 -27.69
C GLY A 404 8.49 -10.49 -27.62
N GLN A 405 9.10 -9.50 -26.95
CA GLN A 405 10.54 -9.24 -26.96
C GLN A 405 11.13 -9.42 -25.55
N GLY A 406 12.25 -10.13 -25.41
CA GLY A 406 12.93 -10.25 -24.13
C GLY A 406 12.26 -11.23 -23.17
N GLY A 407 12.51 -12.54 -23.32
CA GLY A 407 11.80 -13.56 -22.53
C GLY A 407 12.07 -13.43 -21.04
N GLY A 408 13.31 -13.16 -20.66
CA GLY A 408 13.67 -12.72 -19.30
C GLY A 408 13.48 -11.21 -19.12
N CYS A 409 14.23 -10.42 -19.90
CA CYS A 409 14.31 -8.98 -19.75
C CYS A 409 14.01 -8.21 -21.03
N TYR A 410 13.27 -7.12 -20.90
CA TYR A 410 13.17 -6.06 -21.89
C TYR A 410 13.80 -4.78 -21.36
N LEU A 411 14.82 -4.28 -22.05
CA LEU A 411 15.58 -3.09 -21.62
C LEU A 411 15.54 -2.02 -22.71
N LEU A 412 15.11 -0.82 -22.34
CA LEU A 412 15.24 0.40 -23.15
C LEU A 412 16.06 1.42 -22.37
N CYS A 413 17.18 1.87 -22.93
CA CYS A 413 17.96 2.99 -22.41
C CYS A 413 18.03 4.10 -23.46
N ASN A 414 17.53 5.30 -23.17
CA ASN A 414 17.44 6.36 -24.18
C ASN A 414 17.68 7.77 -23.60
N GLY A 415 18.64 8.48 -24.16
CA GLY A 415 18.92 9.88 -23.82
C GLY A 415 20.20 10.04 -23.02
N SER A 416 20.72 11.27 -23.03
CA SER A 416 21.92 11.64 -22.26
C SER A 416 21.69 11.37 -20.78
N GLU A 417 22.74 10.91 -20.10
CA GLU A 417 22.73 10.59 -18.67
C GLU A 417 21.82 9.41 -18.26
N SER A 418 21.08 8.80 -19.19
CA SER A 418 20.33 7.58 -18.92
C SER A 418 21.26 6.37 -18.78
N LYS A 419 21.09 5.62 -17.68
CA LYS A 419 21.99 4.50 -17.33
C LYS A 419 21.24 3.26 -16.87
N ILE A 420 21.65 2.10 -17.40
CA ILE A 420 21.28 0.79 -16.85
C ILE A 420 22.57 0.08 -16.46
N LEU A 421 22.72 -0.23 -15.17
CA LEU A 421 23.92 -0.85 -14.60
C LEU A 421 23.56 -2.18 -13.94
N PHE A 422 24.05 -3.28 -14.48
CA PHE A 422 24.02 -4.61 -13.86
C PHE A 422 25.44 -4.97 -13.39
N THR A 423 25.74 -4.71 -12.12
CA THR A 423 27.08 -4.93 -11.54
C THR A 423 27.21 -6.28 -10.84
N GLY A 424 26.09 -6.98 -10.63
CA GLY A 424 26.05 -8.33 -10.08
C GLY A 424 26.03 -9.42 -11.14
N GLN A 425 25.85 -10.68 -10.68
CA GLN A 425 25.68 -11.81 -11.58
C GLN A 425 24.25 -11.88 -12.10
N LEU A 426 24.10 -11.89 -13.43
CA LEU A 426 22.84 -11.97 -14.14
C LEU A 426 22.71 -13.35 -14.83
N GLN A 427 21.66 -14.09 -14.53
CA GLN A 427 21.48 -15.46 -15.03
C GLN A 427 20.12 -15.61 -15.71
N PHE A 428 20.10 -16.29 -16.86
CA PHE A 428 18.89 -16.67 -17.57
C PHE A 428 18.89 -18.18 -17.80
N ASP A 429 17.86 -18.88 -17.34
CA ASP A 429 17.67 -20.32 -17.51
C ASP A 429 16.29 -20.59 -18.14
N ASN A 430 16.26 -21.19 -19.32
CA ASN A 430 15.04 -21.57 -20.04
C ASN A 430 14.10 -20.39 -20.34
N CYS A 431 14.65 -19.22 -20.67
CA CYS A 431 13.87 -18.05 -21.06
C CYS A 431 13.60 -18.03 -22.57
N SER A 432 12.39 -17.65 -22.98
CA SER A 432 12.01 -17.69 -24.40
C SER A 432 11.17 -16.51 -24.88
N SER A 433 11.42 -16.05 -26.10
CA SER A 433 10.65 -14.97 -26.75
C SER A 433 10.74 -15.04 -28.28
N THR A 434 10.25 -14.02 -28.99
CA THR A 434 10.47 -13.91 -30.44
C THR A 434 11.82 -13.29 -30.78
N GLN A 435 12.27 -12.30 -30.02
CA GLN A 435 13.58 -11.65 -30.15
C GLN A 435 14.19 -11.48 -28.75
N GLY A 436 15.41 -11.97 -28.54
CA GLY A 436 16.07 -11.90 -27.24
C GLY A 436 15.44 -12.87 -26.24
N GLY A 437 15.77 -14.15 -26.29
CA GLY A 437 15.17 -15.15 -25.40
C GLY A 437 15.46 -14.83 -23.93
N GLY A 438 16.70 -14.49 -23.61
CA GLY A 438 17.07 -13.91 -22.33
C GLY A 438 16.80 -12.39 -22.28
N ILE A 439 17.52 -11.60 -23.09
CA ILE A 439 17.46 -10.13 -23.10
C ILE A 439 17.10 -9.58 -24.47
N TYR A 440 16.16 -8.64 -24.51
CA TYR A 440 15.99 -7.71 -25.62
C TYR A 440 16.44 -6.30 -25.19
N LEU A 441 17.43 -5.73 -25.89
CA LEU A 441 18.06 -4.47 -25.51
C LEU A 441 17.91 -3.41 -26.62
N ARG A 442 17.41 -2.23 -26.26
CA ARG A 442 17.40 -1.05 -27.13
C ARG A 442 18.16 0.10 -26.49
N MET A 443 19.06 0.72 -27.26
CA MET A 443 19.89 1.83 -26.78
C MET A 443 20.00 2.95 -27.80
N TYR A 444 19.74 4.17 -27.36
CA TYR A 444 19.69 5.38 -28.20
C TYR A 444 20.30 6.61 -27.50
N ASP A 445 20.67 7.62 -28.29
CA ASP A 445 20.91 9.01 -27.89
C ASP A 445 21.80 9.22 -26.65
N GLN A 446 23.05 8.78 -26.72
CA GLN A 446 24.09 8.95 -25.69
C GLN A 446 23.79 8.25 -24.35
N SER A 447 22.94 7.22 -24.38
CA SER A 447 22.69 6.34 -23.24
C SER A 447 23.88 5.43 -22.90
N THR A 448 23.90 4.94 -21.66
CA THR A 448 24.91 3.99 -21.15
C THR A 448 24.25 2.71 -20.63
N VAL A 449 24.80 1.55 -21.00
CA VAL A 449 24.43 0.26 -20.42
C VAL A 449 25.69 -0.54 -20.10
N GLU A 450 25.81 -1.02 -18.87
CA GLU A 450 26.94 -1.83 -18.39
C GLU A 450 26.41 -3.11 -17.73
N ILE A 451 26.92 -4.27 -18.16
CA ILE A 451 26.54 -5.60 -17.64
C ILE A 451 27.81 -6.42 -17.43
N GLN A 452 28.15 -6.75 -16.19
CA GLN A 452 29.48 -7.33 -15.90
C GLN A 452 29.57 -8.86 -15.96
N LYS A 453 28.52 -9.58 -15.54
CA LYS A 453 28.57 -11.05 -15.40
C LYS A 453 27.27 -11.66 -15.87
N ILE A 454 27.27 -12.28 -17.04
CA ILE A 454 26.04 -12.79 -17.65
C ILE A 454 26.15 -14.25 -18.07
N LEU A 455 25.14 -15.03 -17.70
CA LEU A 455 25.01 -16.44 -18.02
C LEU A 455 23.68 -16.69 -18.73
N PHE A 456 23.73 -17.33 -19.90
CA PHE A 456 22.56 -17.86 -20.58
C PHE A 456 22.59 -19.38 -20.56
N LYS A 457 21.45 -20.00 -20.27
CA LYS A 457 21.26 -21.44 -20.35
C LYS A 457 19.89 -21.74 -20.94
N ASP A 458 19.85 -22.60 -21.94
CA ASP A 458 18.61 -23.08 -22.57
C ASP A 458 17.66 -21.96 -23.06
N CYS A 459 18.19 -20.77 -23.33
CA CYS A 459 17.40 -19.62 -23.78
C CYS A 459 17.15 -19.69 -25.30
N SER A 460 15.94 -19.37 -25.74
CA SER A 460 15.53 -19.53 -27.15
C SER A 460 14.74 -18.35 -27.71
N ALA A 461 14.99 -18.00 -28.96
CA ALA A 461 14.22 -17.01 -29.72
C ALA A 461 14.41 -17.21 -31.23
N LYS A 462 13.51 -16.62 -32.05
CA LYS A 462 13.71 -16.61 -33.52
C LYS A 462 14.92 -15.77 -33.93
N SER A 463 15.29 -14.78 -33.12
CA SER A 463 16.50 -13.98 -33.31
C SER A 463 17.11 -13.65 -31.94
N GLY A 464 18.36 -14.05 -31.72
CA GLY A 464 19.08 -13.81 -30.47
C GLY A 464 18.54 -14.62 -29.29
N GLY A 465 18.87 -15.92 -29.21
CA GLY A 465 18.40 -16.79 -28.13
C GLY A 465 18.79 -16.30 -26.73
N GLY A 466 20.05 -15.90 -26.54
CA GLY A 466 20.48 -15.18 -25.33
C GLY A 466 20.08 -13.70 -25.38
N ILE A 467 20.67 -12.96 -26.32
CA ILE A 467 20.48 -11.50 -26.46
C ILE A 467 20.10 -11.15 -27.90
N PHE A 468 19.14 -10.23 -28.04
CA PHE A 468 18.96 -9.42 -29.24
C PHE A 468 19.12 -7.94 -28.87
N SER A 469 19.90 -7.19 -29.64
CA SER A 469 20.14 -5.77 -29.37
C SER A 469 19.95 -4.88 -30.60
N ASN A 470 19.42 -3.68 -30.38
CA ASN A 470 19.38 -2.58 -31.35
C ASN A 470 20.01 -1.34 -30.72
N VAL A 471 21.15 -0.92 -31.27
CA VAL A 471 22.04 0.08 -30.66
C VAL A 471 22.37 1.12 -31.72
N SER A 472 22.09 2.40 -31.45
CA SER A 472 22.49 3.49 -32.34
C SER A 472 22.78 4.77 -31.56
N ASN A 473 23.87 5.47 -31.89
CA ASN A 473 24.24 6.76 -31.29
C ASN A 473 24.34 6.69 -29.75
N VAL A 474 25.03 5.68 -29.20
CA VAL A 474 25.15 5.47 -27.74
C VAL A 474 26.47 5.97 -27.18
N LEU A 475 26.51 6.25 -25.87
CA LEU A 475 27.73 6.68 -25.18
C LEU A 475 28.60 5.48 -24.79
N ASN A 476 28.01 4.46 -24.15
CA ASN A 476 28.73 3.25 -23.77
C ASN A 476 27.80 2.02 -23.76
N LEU A 477 28.30 0.89 -24.27
CA LEU A 477 27.71 -0.43 -24.08
C LEU A 477 28.85 -1.40 -23.72
N GLU A 478 28.86 -1.85 -22.47
CA GLU A 478 29.87 -2.76 -21.95
C GLU A 478 29.21 -4.05 -21.45
N MET A 479 29.69 -5.18 -21.96
CA MET A 479 29.27 -6.52 -21.54
C MET A 479 30.51 -7.37 -21.27
N GLU A 480 30.79 -7.62 -20.00
CA GLU A 480 31.94 -8.41 -19.55
C GLU A 480 31.51 -9.82 -19.11
N GLU A 481 32.49 -10.73 -18.98
CA GLU A 481 32.32 -12.10 -18.47
C GLU A 481 31.06 -12.84 -18.95
N LEU A 482 30.88 -12.91 -20.28
CA LEU A 482 29.79 -13.62 -20.94
C LEU A 482 30.04 -15.13 -21.00
N TYR A 483 29.16 -15.92 -20.39
CA TYR A 483 29.11 -17.38 -20.47
C TYR A 483 27.83 -17.81 -21.20
N VAL A 484 27.97 -18.61 -22.26
CA VAL A 484 26.87 -19.11 -23.11
C VAL A 484 26.80 -20.62 -23.06
#